data_AF-A0A1X2I1J7-F1
#
_entry.id   AF-A0A1X2I1J7-F1
#
_cell.length_a   1.000
_cell.length_b   1.000
_cell.length_c   1.000
_cell.angle_alpha   90.00
_cell.angle_beta   90.00
_cell.angle_gamma   90.00
#
_symmetry.space_group_name_H-M   'P 1'
#
loop_
_entity.id
_entity.type
_entity.pdbx_description
1 polymer ?
#
loop_
_entity_poly.entity_id
_entity_poly.type
_entity_poly.pdbx_seq_one_letter_code
_entity_poly.pdbx_strand_id
1 'polypeptide(L)'
;MISSATFSMLQTQQPLLLIMVLVLFFLCNSVDAADVGVLYQFKNQVYKPGETPLYGHYSYGDCIPTVFSKYPADTIGASAPAVCFIYQNAGCKGPVLDQRLNLNTNAVGSALNILKNGQSFVCIQTGKPKPNETQDDSVYMS
;
A
#
# COMPACT_ATOMS: atom_id res chain seq x y z
N MET A 1 48.18 36.23 5.61
CA MET A 1 46.84 36.81 5.85
C MET A 1 45.89 36.19 4.83
N ILE A 2 45.13 35.17 5.23
CA ILE A 2 44.11 34.54 4.38
C ILE A 2 42.89 35.45 4.48
N SER A 3 42.50 36.03 3.34
CA SER A 3 41.43 37.02 3.23
C SER A 3 40.12 36.47 3.79
N SER A 4 39.58 37.11 4.82
CA SER A 4 38.36 36.70 5.54
C SER A 4 37.08 36.69 4.67
N ALA A 5 37.17 37.20 3.43
CA ALA A 5 36.05 37.25 2.48
C ALA A 5 35.74 35.88 1.82
N THR A 6 36.73 35.00 1.64
CA THR A 6 36.50 33.68 1.01
C THR A 6 35.85 32.68 1.96
N PHE A 7 36.09 32.80 3.27
CA PHE A 7 35.47 31.94 4.29
C PHE A 7 33.96 32.19 4.43
N SER A 8 33.50 33.44 4.38
CA SER A 8 32.08 33.77 4.51
C SER A 8 31.23 33.30 3.31
N MET A 9 31.79 33.31 2.10
CA MET A 9 31.09 32.80 0.91
C MET A 9 31.00 31.27 0.88
N LEU A 10 32.04 30.54 1.35
CA LEU A 10 31.99 29.08 1.44
C LEU A 10 30.93 28.58 2.44
N GLN A 11 30.78 29.28 3.56
CA GLN A 11 29.87 28.89 4.65
C GLN A 11 28.38 29.08 4.28
N THR A 12 28.09 30.01 3.35
CA THR A 12 26.71 30.30 2.91
C THR A 12 26.24 29.37 1.78
N GLN A 13 27.16 28.84 0.97
CA GLN A 13 26.84 27.90 -0.13
C GLN A 13 26.71 26.44 0.31
N GLN A 14 27.39 26.04 1.38
CA GLN A 14 27.32 24.70 1.95
C GLN A 14 25.89 24.22 2.31
N PRO A 15 25.05 25.00 3.03
CA PRO A 15 23.72 24.52 3.42
C PRO A 15 22.77 24.37 2.23
N LEU A 16 22.87 25.24 1.22
CA LEU A 16 22.05 25.19 0.00
C LEU A 16 22.34 23.94 -0.82
N LEU A 17 23.62 23.60 -0.96
CA LEU A 17 24.05 22.41 -1.69
C LEU A 17 23.62 21.13 -0.97
N LEU A 18 23.68 21.13 0.37
CA LEU A 18 23.22 20.02 1.21
C LEU A 18 21.69 19.84 1.12
N ILE A 19 20.92 20.92 1.13
CA ILE A 19 19.46 20.90 0.91
C ILE A 19 19.15 20.38 -0.49
N MET A 20 19.83 20.86 -1.54
CA MET A 20 19.61 20.35 -2.90
C MET A 20 19.91 18.87 -3.03
N VAL A 21 21.01 18.38 -2.45
CA VAL A 21 21.37 16.95 -2.46
C VAL A 21 20.34 16.13 -1.70
N LEU A 22 19.86 16.60 -0.54
CA LEU A 22 18.80 15.92 0.20
C LEU A 22 17.49 15.88 -0.60
N VAL A 23 17.08 17.00 -1.21
CA VAL A 23 15.86 17.07 -2.04
C VAL A 23 15.97 16.12 -3.25
N LEU A 24 17.11 16.10 -3.95
CA LEU A 24 17.36 15.14 -5.03
C LEU A 24 17.33 13.69 -4.54
N PHE A 25 17.90 13.42 -3.36
CA PHE A 25 17.87 12.10 -2.76
C PHE A 25 16.43 11.67 -2.42
N PHE A 26 15.61 12.56 -1.86
CA PHE A 26 14.20 12.26 -1.59
C PHE A 26 13.39 12.09 -2.89
N LEU A 27 13.59 12.94 -3.90
CA LEU A 27 12.89 12.86 -5.18
C LEU A 27 13.23 11.60 -5.99
N CYS A 28 14.48 11.13 -5.93
CA CYS A 28 14.88 9.89 -6.63
C CYS A 28 14.47 8.61 -5.88
N ASN A 29 14.18 8.68 -4.58
CA ASN A 29 13.80 7.51 -3.77
C ASN A 29 12.31 7.48 -3.40
N SER A 30 11.53 8.51 -3.69
CA SER A 30 10.09 8.53 -3.45
C SER A 30 9.36 7.79 -4.57
N VAL A 31 9.44 6.46 -4.55
CA VAL A 31 8.45 5.61 -5.23
C VAL A 31 7.39 5.31 -4.17
N ASP A 32 6.28 6.07 -4.19
CA ASP A 32 5.06 5.71 -3.45
C ASP A 32 4.44 4.48 -4.14
N ALA A 33 5.08 3.32 -3.97
CA ALA A 33 4.48 2.05 -4.31
C ALA A 33 3.46 1.74 -3.23
N ALA A 34 2.19 1.62 -3.61
CA ALA A 34 1.17 1.12 -2.70
C ALA A 34 1.53 -0.30 -2.26
N ASP A 35 1.66 -0.51 -0.95
CA ASP A 35 2.03 -1.80 -0.38
C ASP A 35 0.86 -2.78 -0.33
N VAL A 36 -0.35 -2.25 -0.21
CA VAL A 36 -1.60 -3.01 -0.10
C VAL A 36 -2.62 -2.42 -1.04
N GLY A 37 -3.10 -3.25 -1.97
CA GLY A 37 -4.13 -2.90 -2.92
C GLY A 37 -5.44 -3.59 -2.59
N VAL A 38 -6.55 -2.85 -2.60
CA VAL A 38 -7.88 -3.42 -2.29
C VAL A 38 -8.84 -3.12 -3.43
N LEU A 39 -9.39 -4.18 -4.00
CA LEU A 39 -10.49 -4.11 -4.94
C LEU A 39 -11.81 -4.14 -4.16
N TYR A 40 -12.64 -3.14 -4.36
CA TYR A 40 -14.00 -3.10 -3.83
C TYR A 40 -14.97 -3.43 -4.96
N GLN A 41 -15.75 -4.51 -4.81
CA GLN A 41 -16.70 -4.93 -5.84
C GLN A 41 -18.15 -4.58 -5.53
N PHE A 42 -18.88 -4.32 -6.60
CA PHE A 42 -20.33 -4.31 -6.65
C PHE A 42 -20.81 -5.76 -6.56
N LYS A 43 -21.45 -6.14 -5.44
CA LYS A 43 -21.98 -7.48 -5.24
C LYS A 43 -22.84 -7.90 -6.45
N ASN A 44 -22.45 -9.00 -7.11
CA ASN A 44 -23.12 -9.59 -8.29
C ASN A 44 -23.05 -8.79 -9.61
N GLN A 45 -22.11 -7.87 -9.79
CA GLN A 45 -21.86 -7.28 -11.11
C GLN A 45 -20.67 -7.95 -11.79
N VAL A 46 -20.92 -8.57 -12.94
CA VAL A 46 -19.86 -8.83 -13.93
C VAL A 46 -19.55 -7.48 -14.55
N TYR A 47 -18.33 -6.97 -14.33
CA TYR A 47 -17.90 -5.69 -14.90
C TYR A 47 -18.14 -5.70 -16.41
N LYS A 48 -18.86 -4.68 -16.91
CA LYS A 48 -19.00 -4.50 -18.34
C LYS A 48 -17.67 -4.01 -18.93
N PRO A 49 -17.37 -4.33 -20.20
CA PRO A 49 -16.22 -3.76 -20.88
C PRO A 49 -16.26 -2.22 -20.78
N GLY A 50 -15.26 -1.62 -20.12
CA GLY A 50 -15.15 -0.17 -19.90
C GLY A 50 -15.51 0.33 -18.50
N GLU A 51 -16.07 -0.52 -17.63
CA GLU A 51 -16.24 -0.18 -16.21
C GLU A 51 -14.92 -0.39 -15.44
N THR A 52 -14.50 0.63 -14.69
CA THR A 52 -13.30 0.54 -13.83
C THR A 52 -13.71 0.05 -12.45
N PRO A 53 -13.11 -1.04 -11.95
CA PRO A 53 -13.36 -1.46 -10.59
C PRO A 53 -12.81 -0.42 -9.61
N LEU A 54 -13.49 -0.25 -8.48
CA LEU A 54 -13.02 0.67 -7.46
C LEU A 54 -11.81 0.07 -6.75
N TYR A 55 -10.66 0.74 -6.88
CA TYR A 55 -9.40 0.30 -6.29
C TYR A 55 -8.93 1.29 -5.23
N GLY A 56 -8.57 0.79 -4.06
CA GLY A 56 -7.91 1.54 -3.00
C GLY A 56 -6.45 1.12 -2.88
N HIS A 57 -5.56 2.12 -2.82
CA HIS A 57 -4.14 1.94 -2.58
C HIS A 57 -3.81 2.39 -1.16
N TYR A 58 -3.17 1.52 -0.39
CA TYR A 58 -2.83 1.73 1.02
C TYR A 58 -1.40 1.30 1.31
N SER A 59 -0.79 1.89 2.32
CA SER A 59 0.50 1.46 2.87
C SER A 59 0.31 0.40 3.95
N TYR A 60 1.37 -0.35 4.26
CA TYR A 60 1.35 -1.19 5.46
C TYR A 60 1.14 -0.33 6.72
N GLY A 61 0.30 -0.79 7.64
CA GLY A 61 -0.07 -0.03 8.84
C GLY A 61 -1.25 0.93 8.66
N ASP A 62 -1.68 1.21 7.43
CA ASP A 62 -2.87 2.02 7.19
C ASP A 62 -4.14 1.33 7.68
N CYS A 63 -5.10 2.15 8.11
CA CYS A 63 -6.43 1.68 8.42
C CYS A 63 -7.30 1.58 7.17
N ILE A 64 -7.62 0.35 6.79
CA ILE A 64 -8.33 0.05 5.55
C ILE A 64 -9.79 -0.28 5.86
N PRO A 65 -10.78 0.39 5.24
CA PRO A 65 -12.18 0.04 5.44
C PRO A 65 -12.51 -1.29 4.75
N THR A 66 -13.28 -2.15 5.41
CA THR A 66 -13.80 -3.39 4.78
C THR A 66 -14.90 -3.09 3.76
N VAL A 67 -15.54 -1.92 3.86
CA VAL A 67 -16.54 -1.41 2.92
C VAL A 67 -16.23 0.04 2.59
N PHE A 68 -16.07 0.38 1.31
CA PHE A 68 -15.89 1.75 0.86
C PHE A 68 -17.12 2.26 0.11
N SER A 69 -17.68 3.40 0.57
CA SER A 69 -18.97 3.97 0.14
C SER A 69 -20.17 3.03 0.33
N LYS A 70 -20.23 1.92 -0.41
CA LYS A 70 -21.23 0.83 -0.30
C LYS A 70 -20.67 -0.53 -0.77
N TYR A 71 -19.41 -0.58 -1.18
CA TYR A 71 -18.80 -1.71 -1.86
C TYR A 71 -17.89 -2.46 -0.89
N PRO A 72 -18.15 -3.74 -0.60
CA PRO A 72 -17.26 -4.55 0.22
C PRO A 72 -15.94 -4.82 -0.51
N ALA A 73 -14.87 -4.96 0.28
CA ALA A 73 -13.60 -5.47 -0.20
C ALA A 73 -13.80 -6.90 -0.72
N ASP A 74 -13.32 -7.15 -1.94
CA ASP A 74 -13.49 -8.40 -2.68
C ASP A 74 -12.16 -9.05 -3.06
N THR A 75 -11.14 -8.22 -3.26
CA THR A 75 -9.76 -8.68 -3.43
C THR A 75 -8.85 -7.80 -2.58
N ILE A 76 -7.88 -8.43 -1.91
CA ILE A 76 -6.78 -7.72 -1.24
C ILE A 76 -5.48 -8.28 -1.80
N GLY A 77 -4.67 -7.43 -2.39
CA GLY A 77 -3.29 -7.71 -2.79
C GLY A 77 -2.32 -6.99 -1.86
N ALA A 78 -1.14 -7.58 -1.67
CA ALA A 78 -0.04 -7.02 -0.93
C ALA A 78 1.28 -7.23 -1.71
N SER A 79 2.15 -6.24 -1.69
CA SER A 79 3.46 -6.25 -2.37
C SER A 79 4.40 -7.31 -1.80
N ALA A 80 4.19 -7.69 -0.54
CA ALA A 80 4.91 -8.74 0.18
C ALA A 80 3.95 -9.56 1.08
N PRO A 81 4.39 -10.73 1.57
CA PRO A 81 3.63 -11.47 2.58
C PRO A 81 3.29 -10.57 3.78
N ALA A 82 2.04 -10.65 4.23
CA ALA A 82 1.49 -9.78 5.25
C ALA A 82 0.46 -10.51 6.12
N VAL A 83 0.21 -9.96 7.31
CA VAL A 83 -0.87 -10.39 8.18
C VAL A 83 -1.79 -9.21 8.42
N CYS A 84 -3.09 -9.39 8.18
CA CYS A 84 -4.09 -8.37 8.43
C CYS A 84 -4.94 -8.66 9.66
N PHE A 85 -5.01 -7.67 10.54
CA PHE A 85 -5.78 -7.67 11.77
C PHE A 85 -7.10 -6.95 11.53
N ILE A 86 -8.19 -7.59 11.92
CA ILE A 86 -9.54 -7.12 11.62
C ILE A 86 -10.13 -6.47 12.87
N TYR A 87 -10.62 -5.25 12.74
CA TYR A 87 -11.22 -4.49 13.82
C TYR A 87 -12.74 -4.55 13.75
N GLN A 88 -13.37 -4.65 14.92
CA GLN A 88 -14.83 -4.67 15.02
C GLN A 88 -15.46 -3.38 14.49
N ASN A 89 -14.84 -2.22 14.76
CA ASN A 89 -15.37 -0.91 14.38
C ASN A 89 -14.61 -0.28 13.22
N ALA A 90 -15.24 0.68 12.54
CA ALA A 90 -14.61 1.46 11.49
C ALA A 90 -13.45 2.31 12.02
N GLY A 91 -12.49 2.64 11.14
CA GLY A 91 -11.33 3.45 11.50
C GLY A 91 -10.35 2.78 12.46
N CYS A 92 -10.32 1.44 12.48
CA CYS A 92 -9.42 0.61 13.26
C CYS A 92 -9.47 0.90 14.75
N LYS A 93 -10.70 1.10 15.24
CA LYS A 93 -11.01 1.40 16.63
C LYS A 93 -11.59 0.17 17.33
N GLY A 94 -11.42 0.13 18.65
CA GLY A 94 -11.98 -0.92 19.49
C GLY A 94 -11.22 -2.24 19.36
N PRO A 95 -11.84 -3.37 19.70
CA PRO A 95 -11.17 -4.65 19.77
C PRO A 95 -10.81 -5.17 18.37
N VAL A 96 -9.62 -5.77 18.29
CA VAL A 96 -9.23 -6.65 17.19
C VAL A 96 -9.96 -7.97 17.36
N LEU A 97 -10.55 -8.48 16.29
CA LEU A 97 -11.17 -9.81 16.28
C LEU A 97 -10.08 -10.87 16.35
N ASP A 98 -10.35 -12.01 17.01
CA ASP A 98 -9.40 -13.13 17.13
C ASP A 98 -9.03 -13.80 15.78
N GLN A 99 -9.62 -13.34 14.68
CA GLN A 99 -9.37 -13.82 13.33
C GLN A 99 -8.40 -12.88 12.61
N ARG A 100 -7.39 -13.48 11.98
CA ARG A 100 -6.38 -12.78 11.16
C ARG A 100 -6.38 -13.32 9.74
N LEU A 101 -6.16 -12.42 8.77
CA LEU A 101 -5.94 -12.79 7.38
C LEU A 101 -4.44 -12.93 7.13
N ASN A 102 -3.95 -14.12 6.80
CA ASN A 102 -2.58 -14.29 6.35
C ASN A 102 -2.55 -14.15 4.82
N LEU A 103 -1.90 -13.11 4.32
CA LEU A 103 -1.67 -12.85 2.91
C LEU A 103 -0.30 -13.36 2.51
N ASN A 104 -0.22 -14.32 1.59
CA ASN A 104 1.07 -14.64 0.96
C ASN A 104 1.45 -13.58 -0.09
N THR A 105 0.45 -13.05 -0.81
CA THR A 105 0.52 -11.86 -1.69
C THR A 105 -0.89 -11.40 -2.07
N ASN A 106 -1.91 -12.27 -2.06
CA ASN A 106 -3.29 -11.89 -2.31
C ASN A 106 -4.29 -12.76 -1.52
N ALA A 107 -5.52 -12.26 -1.39
CA ALA A 107 -6.70 -13.00 -0.91
C ALA A 107 -7.95 -12.55 -1.66
N VAL A 108 -8.79 -13.52 -2.01
CA VAL A 108 -10.06 -13.35 -2.73
C VAL A 108 -11.11 -14.32 -2.20
N GLY A 109 -12.39 -14.03 -2.48
CA GLY A 109 -13.49 -14.98 -2.26
C GLY A 109 -13.63 -15.42 -0.80
N SER A 110 -13.58 -16.73 -0.53
CA SER A 110 -13.85 -17.29 0.80
C SER A 110 -12.84 -16.86 1.86
N ALA A 111 -11.60 -16.55 1.47
CA ALA A 111 -10.56 -16.06 2.37
C ALA A 111 -10.93 -14.69 2.98
N LEU A 112 -11.75 -13.89 2.30
CA LEU A 112 -12.21 -12.58 2.79
C LEU A 112 -13.48 -12.66 3.63
N ASN A 113 -14.07 -13.84 3.82
CA ASN A 113 -15.28 -13.97 4.66
C ASN A 113 -15.07 -13.47 6.09
N ILE A 114 -13.84 -13.58 6.61
CA ILE A 114 -13.48 -13.06 7.93
C ILE A 114 -13.64 -11.54 8.03
N LEU A 115 -13.54 -10.80 6.91
CA LEU A 115 -13.78 -9.36 6.89
C LEU A 115 -15.25 -9.00 7.10
N LYS A 116 -16.19 -9.91 6.86
CA LYS A 116 -17.63 -9.65 7.10
C LYS A 116 -17.94 -9.39 8.56
N ASN A 117 -17.07 -9.85 9.46
CA ASN A 117 -17.22 -9.70 10.90
C ASN A 117 -16.63 -8.38 11.42
N GLY A 118 -15.88 -7.65 10.58
CA GLY A 118 -15.23 -6.39 10.95
C GLY A 118 -15.57 -5.24 10.01
N GLN A 119 -15.29 -4.02 10.46
CA GLN A 119 -15.56 -2.80 9.69
C GLN A 119 -14.29 -2.15 9.12
N SER A 120 -13.13 -2.53 9.64
CA SER A 120 -11.84 -2.10 9.11
C SER A 120 -10.75 -3.12 9.44
N PHE A 121 -9.61 -3.01 8.79
CA PHE A 121 -8.46 -3.87 9.03
C PHE A 121 -7.15 -3.13 8.78
N VAL A 122 -6.07 -3.63 9.38
CA VAL A 122 -4.70 -3.15 9.18
C VAL A 122 -3.84 -4.32 8.75
N CYS A 123 -3.08 -4.17 7.67
CA CYS A 123 -2.12 -5.17 7.23
C CYS A 123 -0.70 -4.78 7.64
N ILE A 124 0.07 -5.74 8.15
CA ILE A 124 1.47 -5.57 8.53
C ILE A 124 2.31 -6.55 7.71
N GLN A 125 3.39 -6.07 7.11
CA GLN A 125 4.35 -6.88 6.38
C GLN A 125 5.03 -7.91 7.30
N THR A 126 5.10 -9.17 6.85
CA THR A 126 5.75 -10.26 7.57
C THR A 126 6.87 -10.94 6.79
N GLY A 127 7.00 -10.63 5.50
CA GLY A 127 8.04 -11.19 4.64
C GLY A 127 8.63 -10.17 3.67
N LYS A 128 9.67 -10.57 2.96
CA LYS A 128 10.22 -9.77 1.86
C LYS A 128 9.29 -9.83 0.64
N PRO A 129 9.21 -8.77 -0.17
CA PRO A 129 8.58 -8.84 -1.48
C PRO A 129 9.18 -10.02 -2.25
N LYS A 130 8.34 -10.83 -2.89
CA LYS A 130 8.89 -11.83 -3.81
C LYS A 130 9.52 -11.04 -4.96
N PRO A 131 10.77 -11.35 -5.37
CA PRO A 131 11.31 -10.78 -6.59
C PRO A 131 10.32 -11.12 -7.70
N ASN A 132 9.91 -10.11 -8.48
CA ASN A 132 8.94 -10.25 -9.56
C ASN A 132 9.27 -11.50 -10.37
N GLU A 133 8.49 -12.57 -10.21
CA GLU A 133 8.34 -13.53 -11.29
C GLU A 133 7.69 -12.70 -12.38
N THR A 134 8.47 -12.38 -13.41
CA THR A 134 7.96 -11.82 -14.66
C THR A 134 6.73 -12.65 -15.00
N GLN A 135 5.55 -12.06 -14.86
CA GLN A 135 4.31 -12.69 -15.24
C GLN A 135 4.45 -12.91 -16.74
N ASP A 136 4.70 -14.16 -17.12
CA ASP A 136 4.92 -14.57 -18.49
C ASP A 136 3.59 -14.39 -19.22
N ASP A 137 3.44 -13.25 -19.89
CA ASP A 137 2.29 -12.89 -20.73
C ASP A 137 2.18 -13.78 -22.01
N SER A 138 2.86 -14.93 -22.08
CA SER A 138 2.82 -15.82 -23.24
C SER A 138 1.61 -16.79 -23.29
N VAL A 139 0.73 -16.83 -22.28
CA VAL A 139 -0.39 -17.81 -22.25
C VAL A 139 -1.69 -17.30 -22.91
N TYR A 140 -1.73 -16.08 -23.47
CA TYR A 140 -2.90 -15.57 -24.20
C TYR A 140 -2.76 -15.54 -25.73
N MET A 141 -1.78 -16.25 -26.29
CA MET A 141 -1.74 -16.55 -27.73
C MET A 141 -1.63 -18.05 -27.98
N SER A 142 -2.74 -18.77 -27.82
CA SER A 142 -2.95 -20.11 -28.40
C SER A 142 -4.43 -20.35 -28.63
#